data_AF-A0A8T5MMP4-F1
#
_entry.id   AF-A0A8T5MMP4-F1
#
_cell.length_a   1.000
_cell.length_b   1.000
_cell.length_c   1.000
_cell.angle_alpha   90.00
_cell.angle_beta   90.00
_cell.angle_gamma   90.00
#
_symmetry.space_group_name_H-M   'P 1'
#
loop_
_entity.id
_entity.type
_entity.pdbx_description
1 polymer ?
#
loop_
_entity_poly.entity_id
_entity_poly.type
_entity_poly.pdbx_seq_one_letter_code
_entity_poly.pdbx_strand_id
1 'polypeptide(L)'
;MGLDSRIGVCLASQHIRQRLQDGRIVGKLDEARIQPSSLDPIICDDVFVLDTETDGIFRPNTSESVYRTLLQLPGRQRRKVCIDDGFELKKGYTYLLKLEERVRLASGEFVRSSPKSSLGRLFLNTRLLADYNPCFDEALAQYRPDTELDLWLLVQPLAFNIIARPGLTLNQLRFFTGQGASLSPQEIEDEIEQNPILYSRDVEGNLSPAAHIITDGLQIHLDLSGRNTEGVIALRARHNPTPIDLSKKAECEAEEFFEPILARGRTKMMLRGGEHYLFASKEILQIPPHLNVELRSHSHVGFTGPLHFAGFIDNGFRGDLVFEVRMDEIASMSLEDGMPVSKLDMFRTEIPDKLYGVAIGSSYQGQVGPRPAKYFKAFDYALAARNYDKLDRNVLVQDATVMRGQRKTPEGFEFVSAAEAADIMRVVKDGFFHSRYDCESDEGVMQFIPYVLVFNDRREVFTYVRSQSIRDYGDERLFGKHSIGVGGHVLPSDGPEYIRRCVQREVIEEEVRIEGNYSEPVLVGTLLARDKPVDRVHFGLIYVIRADGSVMPNESSIITGRMMGIDDLVSDSKKDEKFETWSRILIPYLDAIYGLTQKS
;
A
#
# COMPACT_ATOMS: atom_id res chain seq x y z
N MET A 1 -51.82 6.71 -22.74
CA MET A 1 -51.25 6.70 -21.37
C MET A 1 -50.00 7.55 -21.42
N GLY A 2 -50.03 8.72 -20.77
CA GLY A 2 -48.90 9.64 -20.79
C GLY A 2 -47.68 9.01 -20.14
N LEU A 3 -46.56 8.98 -20.85
CA LEU A 3 -45.23 8.84 -20.26
C LEU A 3 -45.07 10.07 -19.37
N ASP A 4 -45.32 9.91 -18.07
CA ASP A 4 -44.99 10.91 -17.07
C ASP A 4 -43.47 11.09 -17.13
N SER A 5 -43.04 12.10 -17.88
CA SER A 5 -41.67 12.42 -18.28
C SER A 5 -40.90 13.03 -17.10
N ARG A 6 -40.98 12.40 -15.92
CA ARG A 6 -40.13 12.79 -14.81
C ARG A 6 -38.72 12.31 -15.13
N ILE A 7 -37.85 13.29 -15.38
CA ILE A 7 -36.40 13.08 -15.45
C ILE A 7 -36.01 12.32 -14.17
N GLY A 8 -35.37 11.15 -14.33
CA GLY A 8 -34.91 10.36 -13.18
C GLY A 8 -33.93 11.16 -12.32
N VAL A 9 -33.78 10.80 -11.05
CA VAL A 9 -32.83 11.43 -10.13
C VAL A 9 -32.16 10.37 -9.26
N CYS A 10 -30.93 10.68 -8.81
CA CYS A 10 -30.29 9.95 -7.73
C CYS A 10 -30.89 10.39 -6.39
N LEU A 11 -31.24 9.44 -5.52
CA LEU A 11 -31.86 9.74 -4.25
C LEU A 11 -30.88 10.41 -3.27
N ALA A 12 -31.30 11.54 -2.74
CA ALA A 12 -30.62 12.21 -1.63
C ALA A 12 -30.88 11.52 -0.30
N SER A 13 -30.08 11.84 0.71
CA SER A 13 -30.11 11.28 2.06
C SER A 13 -31.52 11.21 2.69
N GLN A 14 -32.32 12.27 2.57
CA GLN A 14 -33.69 12.32 3.07
C GLN A 14 -34.61 11.29 2.41
N HIS A 15 -34.41 11.02 1.13
CA HIS A 15 -35.19 10.04 0.38
C HIS A 15 -34.74 8.62 0.67
N ILE A 16 -33.44 8.39 0.87
CA ILE A 16 -32.90 7.09 1.31
C ILE A 16 -33.47 6.74 2.70
N ARG A 17 -33.48 7.71 3.62
CA ARG A 17 -34.10 7.57 4.95
C ARG A 17 -35.57 7.19 4.85
N GLN A 18 -36.33 7.89 4.01
CA GLN A 18 -37.74 7.58 3.78
C GLN A 18 -37.93 6.15 3.24
N ARG A 19 -37.08 5.72 2.30
CA ARG A 19 -37.13 4.35 1.73
C ARG A 19 -36.83 3.26 2.77
N LEU A 20 -35.95 3.52 3.73
CA LEU A 20 -35.72 2.64 4.89
C LEU A 20 -36.95 2.58 5.80
N GLN A 21 -37.57 3.73 6.09
CA GLN A 21 -38.77 3.80 6.93
C GLN A 21 -39.98 3.09 6.30
N ASP A 22 -40.14 3.23 4.99
CA ASP A 22 -41.24 2.61 4.24
C ASP A 22 -40.97 1.14 3.85
N GLY A 23 -39.82 0.59 4.25
CA GLY A 23 -39.44 -0.81 3.98
C GLY A 23 -39.18 -1.11 2.50
N ARG A 24 -38.88 -0.10 1.68
CA ARG A 24 -38.38 -0.29 0.30
C ARG A 24 -36.89 -0.60 0.25
N ILE A 25 -36.15 -0.10 1.23
CA ILE A 25 -34.84 -0.62 1.61
C ILE A 25 -35.07 -1.35 2.94
N VAL A 26 -34.79 -2.63 3.00
CA VAL A 26 -34.98 -3.45 4.20
C VAL A 26 -33.63 -3.57 4.89
N GLY A 27 -33.55 -3.06 6.12
CA GLY A 27 -32.33 -3.04 6.93
C GLY A 27 -32.52 -2.11 8.12
N LYS A 28 -31.54 -2.09 9.04
CA LYS A 28 -31.61 -1.18 10.20
C LYS A 28 -31.44 0.27 9.77
N LEU A 29 -32.38 1.14 10.15
CA LEU A 29 -32.21 2.59 10.00
C LEU A 29 -31.08 3.09 10.92
N ASP A 30 -30.00 3.59 10.32
CA ASP A 30 -28.85 4.17 11.00
C ASP A 30 -28.36 5.39 10.21
N GLU A 31 -28.47 6.59 10.80
CA GLU A 31 -28.10 7.84 10.14
C GLU A 31 -26.62 7.93 9.79
N ALA A 32 -25.74 7.21 10.51
CA ALA A 32 -24.31 7.21 10.22
C ALA A 32 -23.97 6.48 8.91
N ARG A 33 -24.88 5.62 8.43
CA ARG A 33 -24.73 4.83 7.20
C ARG A 33 -25.38 5.48 5.98
N ILE A 34 -26.26 6.45 6.20
CA ILE A 34 -26.82 7.26 5.11
C ILE A 34 -25.80 8.35 4.81
N GLN A 35 -25.23 8.34 3.61
CA GLN A 35 -24.37 9.39 3.07
C GLN A 35 -25.22 10.43 2.31
N PRO A 36 -24.67 11.54 1.82
CA PRO A 36 -25.44 12.58 1.13
C PRO A 36 -26.33 12.05 -0.01
N SER A 37 -25.83 11.10 -0.80
CA SER A 37 -26.57 10.49 -1.91
C SER A 37 -26.35 8.97 -2.03
N SER A 38 -25.86 8.32 -0.98
CA SER A 38 -25.66 6.86 -0.97
C SER A 38 -25.96 6.23 0.40
N LEU A 39 -26.09 4.90 0.44
CA LEU A 39 -26.25 4.10 1.65
C LEU A 39 -25.06 3.16 1.80
N ASP A 40 -24.55 3.03 3.01
CA ASP A 40 -23.48 2.11 3.40
C ASP A 40 -24.06 0.77 3.92
N PRO A 41 -24.21 -0.26 3.06
CA PRO A 41 -24.64 -1.58 3.51
C PRO A 41 -23.58 -2.26 4.38
N ILE A 42 -24.01 -3.22 5.20
CA ILE A 42 -23.12 -3.94 6.11
C ILE A 42 -23.08 -5.43 5.79
N ILE A 43 -21.91 -6.03 5.98
CA ILE A 43 -21.71 -7.47 5.81
C ILE A 43 -22.26 -8.24 7.01
N CYS A 44 -22.87 -9.39 6.75
CA CYS A 44 -23.33 -10.33 7.76
C CYS A 44 -22.16 -11.12 8.40
N ASP A 45 -22.50 -12.07 9.27
CA ASP A 45 -21.62 -12.97 10.02
C ASP A 45 -21.02 -14.12 9.21
N ASP A 46 -21.63 -14.46 8.08
CA ASP A 46 -21.21 -15.57 7.24
C ASP A 46 -20.50 -15.12 5.95
N VAL A 47 -19.33 -15.72 5.71
CA VAL A 47 -18.55 -15.58 4.49
C VAL A 47 -18.38 -16.93 3.81
N PHE A 48 -18.53 -16.97 2.49
CA PHE A 48 -18.22 -18.13 1.68
C PHE A 48 -16.87 -17.92 1.00
N VAL A 49 -15.88 -18.75 1.33
CA VAL A 49 -14.62 -18.85 0.61
C VAL A 49 -14.87 -19.67 -0.65
N LEU A 50 -14.52 -19.11 -1.81
CA LEU A 50 -14.77 -19.70 -3.12
C LEU A 50 -13.46 -20.11 -3.77
N ASP A 51 -13.41 -21.33 -4.27
CA ASP A 51 -12.40 -21.76 -5.24
C ASP A 51 -12.89 -21.40 -6.65
N THR A 52 -12.27 -20.38 -7.22
CA THR A 52 -12.61 -19.87 -8.56
C THR A 52 -11.60 -20.28 -9.62
N GLU A 53 -10.59 -21.09 -9.30
CA GLU A 53 -9.54 -21.46 -10.26
C GLU A 53 -10.05 -22.44 -11.31
N THR A 54 -10.95 -23.35 -10.91
CA THR A 54 -11.44 -24.42 -11.81
C THR A 54 -12.54 -23.94 -12.75
N ASP A 55 -13.57 -23.29 -12.22
CA ASP A 55 -14.81 -22.97 -12.95
C ASP A 55 -15.07 -21.45 -13.06
N GLY A 56 -14.13 -20.63 -12.61
CA GLY A 56 -14.24 -19.17 -12.60
C GLY A 56 -15.19 -18.63 -11.53
N ILE A 57 -15.49 -17.33 -11.61
CA ILE A 57 -16.48 -16.68 -10.76
C ILE A 57 -17.88 -17.03 -11.27
N PHE A 58 -18.74 -17.59 -10.41
CA PHE A 58 -20.12 -17.88 -10.77
C PHE A 58 -20.90 -16.59 -11.08
N ARG A 59 -21.72 -16.60 -12.14
CA ARG A 59 -22.50 -15.44 -12.58
C ARG A 59 -23.93 -15.49 -12.05
N PRO A 60 -24.47 -14.39 -11.52
CA PRO A 60 -25.88 -14.34 -11.17
C PRO A 60 -26.75 -14.42 -12.45
N ASN A 61 -28.00 -14.84 -12.31
CA ASN A 61 -28.94 -15.03 -13.42
C ASN A 61 -30.35 -14.58 -13.02
N THR A 62 -31.30 -14.62 -13.95
CA THR A 62 -32.69 -14.15 -13.74
C THR A 62 -33.63 -15.20 -13.13
N SER A 63 -33.22 -16.48 -13.15
CA SER A 63 -34.05 -17.61 -12.72
C SER A 63 -33.85 -18.02 -11.25
N GLU A 64 -32.69 -17.74 -10.67
CA GLU A 64 -32.30 -18.22 -9.34
C GLU A 64 -31.70 -17.12 -8.47
N SER A 65 -31.85 -17.26 -7.15
CA SER A 65 -31.14 -16.44 -6.15
C SER A 65 -29.64 -16.77 -6.18
N VAL A 66 -28.79 -15.81 -5.80
CA VAL A 66 -27.34 -15.98 -5.65
C VAL A 66 -27.01 -17.16 -4.75
N TYR A 67 -27.74 -17.33 -3.65
CA TYR A 67 -27.52 -18.44 -2.71
C TYR A 67 -27.78 -19.81 -3.33
N ARG A 68 -28.84 -19.94 -4.15
CA ARG A 68 -29.14 -21.19 -4.86
C ARG A 68 -28.06 -21.52 -5.89
N THR A 69 -27.59 -20.53 -6.65
CA THR A 69 -26.48 -20.71 -7.58
C THR A 69 -25.20 -21.14 -6.86
N LEU A 70 -24.89 -20.51 -5.72
CA LEU A 70 -23.77 -20.90 -4.86
C LEU A 70 -23.85 -22.38 -4.43
N LEU A 71 -25.04 -22.87 -4.08
CA LEU A 71 -25.23 -24.26 -3.65
C LEU A 71 -25.04 -25.29 -4.77
N GLN A 72 -25.06 -24.88 -6.04
CA GLN A 72 -24.80 -25.76 -7.18
C GLN A 72 -23.32 -26.05 -7.38
N LEU A 73 -22.42 -25.20 -6.85
CA LEU A 73 -21.00 -25.49 -6.88
C LEU A 73 -20.72 -26.81 -6.14
N PRO A 74 -19.60 -27.49 -6.41
CA PRO A 74 -19.10 -28.58 -5.56
C PRO A 74 -18.81 -28.12 -4.12
N GLY A 75 -19.04 -28.99 -3.13
CA GLY A 75 -18.79 -28.67 -1.72
C GLY A 75 -17.35 -28.22 -1.43
N ARG A 76 -16.38 -28.80 -2.15
CA ARG A 76 -14.96 -28.42 -2.06
C ARG A 76 -14.67 -26.99 -2.55
N GLN A 77 -15.52 -26.43 -3.41
CA GLN A 77 -15.34 -25.11 -4.00
C GLN A 77 -16.05 -24.00 -3.22
N ARG A 78 -16.84 -24.35 -2.20
CA ARG A 78 -17.47 -23.36 -1.31
C ARG A 78 -17.29 -23.79 0.14
N ARG A 79 -16.67 -22.94 0.93
CA ARG A 79 -16.54 -23.16 2.37
C ARG A 79 -17.17 -22.00 3.11
N LYS A 80 -18.22 -22.28 3.88
CA LYS A 80 -18.84 -21.31 4.77
C LYS A 80 -17.98 -21.12 6.02
N VAL A 81 -17.74 -19.87 6.41
CA VAL A 81 -16.92 -19.47 7.55
C VAL A 81 -17.65 -18.36 8.29
N CYS A 82 -17.74 -18.47 9.61
CA CYS A 82 -18.23 -17.41 10.48
C CYS A 82 -17.10 -16.41 10.75
N ILE A 83 -17.40 -15.12 10.77
CA ILE A 83 -16.41 -14.04 10.89
C ILE A 83 -16.57 -13.19 12.15
N ASP A 84 -17.36 -13.62 13.13
CA ASP A 84 -17.67 -12.87 14.37
C ASP A 84 -16.41 -12.38 15.10
N ASP A 85 -15.41 -13.24 15.27
CA ASP A 85 -14.14 -12.90 15.95
C ASP A 85 -13.15 -12.14 15.07
N GLY A 86 -13.50 -11.90 13.80
CA GLY A 86 -12.60 -11.41 12.76
C GLY A 86 -12.04 -12.53 11.91
N PHE A 87 -12.12 -12.35 10.60
CA PHE A 87 -11.62 -13.32 9.63
C PHE A 87 -10.71 -12.65 8.62
N GLU A 88 -9.54 -13.26 8.40
CA GLU A 88 -8.55 -12.78 7.44
C GLU A 88 -8.98 -13.15 6.01
N LEU A 89 -9.35 -12.14 5.21
CA LEU A 89 -9.48 -12.26 3.77
C LEU A 89 -8.08 -12.08 3.16
N LYS A 90 -7.50 -13.19 2.73
CA LYS A 90 -6.19 -13.24 2.11
C LYS A 90 -6.20 -12.76 0.66
N LYS A 91 -5.13 -12.09 0.26
CA LYS A 91 -4.85 -11.72 -1.12
C LYS A 91 -4.94 -12.94 -2.05
N GLY A 92 -5.55 -12.75 -3.22
CA GLY A 92 -5.66 -13.78 -4.26
C GLY A 92 -6.82 -14.76 -4.10
N TYR A 93 -7.55 -14.71 -2.98
CA TYR A 93 -8.73 -15.53 -2.75
C TYR A 93 -10.02 -14.76 -3.07
N THR A 94 -11.07 -15.51 -3.40
CA THR A 94 -12.40 -14.96 -3.67
C THR A 94 -13.35 -15.31 -2.53
N TYR A 95 -14.10 -14.30 -2.08
CA TYR A 95 -15.06 -14.43 -1.00
C TYR A 95 -16.42 -13.92 -1.45
N LEU A 96 -17.49 -14.55 -0.96
CA LEU A 96 -18.86 -14.06 -1.13
C LEU A 96 -19.46 -13.80 0.24
N LEU A 97 -19.89 -12.56 0.46
CA LEU A 97 -20.45 -12.08 1.71
C LEU A 97 -21.89 -11.68 1.49
N LYS A 98 -22.79 -12.08 2.40
CA LYS A 98 -24.17 -11.57 2.38
C LYS A 98 -24.20 -10.17 2.97
N LEU A 99 -24.99 -9.27 2.38
CA LEU A 99 -25.30 -7.97 2.97
C LEU A 99 -26.57 -8.07 3.82
N GLU A 100 -26.64 -7.29 4.90
CA GLU A 100 -27.86 -7.20 5.72
C GLU A 100 -29.00 -6.54 4.93
N GLU A 101 -28.66 -5.51 4.15
CA GLU A 101 -29.60 -4.75 3.35
C GLU A 101 -30.19 -5.58 2.19
N ARG A 102 -31.49 -5.44 2.03
CA ARG A 102 -32.25 -5.95 0.89
C ARG A 102 -33.01 -4.80 0.25
N VAL A 103 -33.35 -4.93 -1.02
CA VAL A 103 -33.98 -3.83 -1.78
C VAL A 103 -35.25 -4.29 -2.46
N ARG A 104 -36.24 -3.40 -2.51
CA ARG A 104 -37.45 -3.53 -3.33
C ARG A 104 -37.53 -2.34 -4.26
N LEU A 105 -37.39 -2.61 -5.55
CA LEU A 105 -37.29 -1.59 -6.60
C LEU A 105 -38.58 -1.54 -7.42
N ALA A 106 -39.19 -0.35 -7.52
CA ALA A 106 -40.34 -0.15 -8.38
C ALA A 106 -39.92 -0.12 -9.86
N SER A 107 -40.86 -0.36 -10.78
CA SER A 107 -40.58 -0.30 -12.21
C SER A 107 -39.89 1.01 -12.62
N GLY A 108 -38.73 0.89 -13.29
CA GLY A 108 -37.90 2.02 -13.72
C GLY A 108 -36.78 2.38 -12.74
N GLU A 109 -36.85 1.94 -11.48
CA GLU A 109 -35.81 2.17 -10.48
C GLU A 109 -34.62 1.21 -10.65
N PHE A 110 -33.45 1.65 -10.21
CA PHE A 110 -32.27 0.81 -10.13
C PHE A 110 -31.34 1.25 -9.01
N VAL A 111 -30.44 0.34 -8.64
CA VAL A 111 -29.37 0.58 -7.66
C VAL A 111 -28.04 0.41 -8.36
N ARG A 112 -27.08 1.27 -8.05
CA ARG A 112 -25.66 1.06 -8.36
C ARG A 112 -24.87 0.87 -7.08
N SER A 113 -23.81 0.06 -7.16
CA SER A 113 -22.85 -0.14 -6.09
C SER A 113 -21.44 0.19 -6.54
N SER A 114 -20.69 0.75 -5.61
CA SER A 114 -19.27 1.00 -5.77
C SER A 114 -18.56 0.71 -4.45
N PRO A 115 -17.29 0.26 -4.46
CA PRO A 115 -16.50 0.17 -3.24
C PRO A 115 -16.38 1.55 -2.57
N LYS A 116 -16.22 1.58 -1.25
CA LYS A 116 -15.83 2.85 -0.60
C LYS A 116 -14.41 3.21 -0.99
N SER A 117 -14.10 4.49 -1.14
CA SER A 117 -12.74 4.95 -1.49
C SER A 117 -11.67 4.44 -0.51
N SER A 118 -12.01 4.19 0.75
CA SER A 118 -11.07 3.56 1.71
C SER A 118 -10.67 2.14 1.34
N LEU A 119 -11.58 1.38 0.73
CA LEU A 119 -11.35 0.00 0.28
C LEU A 119 -10.71 -0.04 -1.10
N GLY A 120 -11.06 0.89 -2.00
CA GLY A 120 -10.36 1.11 -3.26
C GLY A 120 -8.86 1.31 -3.03
N ARG A 121 -8.49 2.16 -2.06
CA ARG A 121 -7.08 2.42 -1.66
C ARG A 121 -6.34 1.23 -1.05
N LEU A 122 -7.03 0.16 -0.68
CA LEU A 122 -6.43 -1.13 -0.28
C LEU A 122 -6.37 -2.13 -1.43
N PHE A 123 -6.77 -1.72 -2.64
CA PHE A 123 -6.96 -2.56 -3.81
C PHE A 123 -7.88 -3.76 -3.51
N LEU A 124 -8.96 -3.50 -2.78
CA LEU A 124 -10.00 -4.47 -2.53
C LEU A 124 -11.00 -4.43 -3.68
N ASN A 125 -10.96 -5.43 -4.55
CA ASN A 125 -11.95 -5.56 -5.61
C ASN A 125 -13.26 -6.09 -5.02
N THR A 126 -14.36 -5.41 -5.35
CA THR A 126 -15.70 -5.80 -4.87
C THR A 126 -16.68 -5.78 -6.03
N ARG A 127 -17.59 -6.74 -6.08
CA ARG A 127 -18.75 -6.72 -6.98
C ARG A 127 -20.03 -6.91 -6.20
N LEU A 128 -21.03 -6.05 -6.43
CA LEU A 128 -22.38 -6.30 -5.93
C LEU A 128 -23.07 -7.35 -6.80
N LEU A 129 -23.75 -8.30 -6.16
CA LEU A 129 -24.70 -9.21 -6.78
C LEU A 129 -26.06 -9.02 -6.11
N ALA A 130 -27.13 -9.21 -6.88
CA ALA A 130 -28.48 -9.25 -6.35
C ALA A 130 -29.19 -10.51 -6.86
N ASP A 131 -30.12 -11.03 -6.05
CA ASP A 131 -30.95 -12.16 -6.46
C ASP A 131 -31.71 -11.85 -7.76
N TYR A 132 -31.80 -12.84 -8.66
CA TYR A 132 -32.51 -12.74 -9.93
C TYR A 132 -32.03 -11.63 -10.88
N ASN A 133 -30.83 -11.10 -10.67
CA ASN A 133 -30.27 -10.00 -11.43
C ASN A 133 -28.94 -10.42 -12.07
N PRO A 134 -28.84 -10.47 -13.42
CA PRO A 134 -27.66 -10.94 -14.12
C PRO A 134 -26.50 -9.92 -14.15
N CYS A 135 -26.72 -8.69 -13.68
CA CYS A 135 -25.72 -7.64 -13.67
C CYS A 135 -24.86 -7.69 -12.39
N PHE A 136 -23.58 -7.33 -12.53
CA PHE A 136 -22.74 -6.96 -11.39
C PHE A 136 -22.84 -5.46 -11.16
N ASP A 137 -22.67 -5.03 -9.91
CA ASP A 137 -22.61 -3.62 -9.50
C ASP A 137 -23.91 -2.83 -9.72
N GLU A 138 -24.90 -3.40 -10.41
CA GLU A 138 -26.22 -2.81 -10.61
C GLU A 138 -27.31 -3.82 -10.26
N ALA A 139 -28.39 -3.35 -9.62
CA ALA A 139 -29.63 -4.11 -9.47
C ALA A 139 -30.74 -3.36 -10.20
N LEU A 140 -31.35 -3.99 -11.21
CA LEU A 140 -32.34 -3.35 -12.09
C LEU A 140 -33.75 -3.89 -11.78
N ALA A 141 -34.71 -2.99 -11.53
CA ALA A 141 -36.11 -3.38 -11.33
C ALA A 141 -36.71 -4.15 -12.51
N GLN A 142 -36.13 -4.02 -13.70
CA GLN A 142 -36.61 -4.65 -14.94
C GLN A 142 -36.60 -6.18 -14.87
N TYR A 143 -35.71 -6.78 -14.06
CA TYR A 143 -35.64 -8.23 -13.92
C TYR A 143 -36.64 -8.78 -12.89
N ARG A 144 -36.83 -8.07 -11.77
CA ARG A 144 -37.77 -8.43 -10.69
C ARG A 144 -38.30 -7.17 -9.98
N PRO A 145 -39.35 -6.52 -10.52
CA PRO A 145 -39.91 -5.33 -9.89
C PRO A 145 -40.70 -5.71 -8.64
N ASP A 146 -40.75 -4.78 -7.68
CA ASP A 146 -41.55 -4.83 -6.45
C ASP A 146 -41.34 -6.10 -5.59
N THR A 147 -40.24 -6.81 -5.83
CA THR A 147 -39.81 -7.98 -5.09
C THR A 147 -38.66 -7.60 -4.17
N GLU A 148 -38.61 -8.20 -2.98
CA GLU A 148 -37.46 -8.05 -2.08
C GLU A 148 -36.29 -8.89 -2.59
N LEU A 149 -35.15 -8.25 -2.84
CA LEU A 149 -33.95 -8.89 -3.38
C LEU A 149 -32.85 -8.93 -2.31
N ASP A 150 -32.32 -10.12 -2.04
CA ASP A 150 -31.08 -10.27 -1.28
C ASP A 150 -29.90 -9.69 -2.06
N LEU A 151 -29.03 -8.98 -1.33
CA LEU A 151 -27.80 -8.42 -1.86
C LEU A 151 -26.58 -9.17 -1.30
N TRP A 152 -25.58 -9.32 -2.16
CA TRP A 152 -24.36 -10.03 -1.88
C TRP A 152 -23.17 -9.27 -2.41
N LEU A 153 -22.01 -9.48 -1.81
CA LEU A 153 -20.76 -8.87 -2.21
C LEU A 153 -19.73 -9.95 -2.52
N LEU A 154 -19.27 -10.00 -3.76
CA LEU A 154 -18.05 -10.72 -4.12
C LEU A 154 -16.86 -9.85 -3.77
N VAL A 155 -15.88 -10.38 -3.04
CA VAL A 155 -14.73 -9.63 -2.52
C VAL A 155 -13.43 -10.36 -2.83
N GLN A 156 -12.45 -9.61 -3.33
CA GLN A 156 -11.12 -10.11 -3.68
C GLN A 156 -10.06 -9.09 -3.27
N PRO A 157 -9.30 -9.34 -2.18
CA PRO A 157 -8.14 -8.53 -1.85
C PRO A 157 -7.04 -8.75 -2.89
N LEU A 158 -6.54 -7.67 -3.52
CA LEU A 158 -5.53 -7.76 -4.58
C LEU A 158 -4.12 -7.40 -4.13
N ALA A 159 -3.98 -6.45 -3.19
CA ALA A 159 -2.67 -6.00 -2.70
C ALA A 159 -2.37 -6.48 -1.28
N PHE A 160 -3.33 -6.36 -0.36
CA PHE A 160 -3.13 -6.61 1.07
C PHE A 160 -4.12 -7.64 1.62
N ASN A 161 -3.70 -8.40 2.62
CA ASN A 161 -4.62 -9.17 3.44
C ASN A 161 -5.42 -8.21 4.34
N ILE A 162 -6.67 -8.53 4.62
CA ILE A 162 -7.53 -7.70 5.48
C ILE A 162 -8.25 -8.55 6.52
N ILE A 163 -8.57 -8.00 7.68
CA ILE A 163 -9.47 -8.63 8.65
C ILE A 163 -10.85 -7.99 8.53
N ALA A 164 -11.85 -8.82 8.24
CA ALA A 164 -13.25 -8.44 8.17
C ALA A 164 -14.05 -8.99 9.37
N ARG A 165 -15.06 -8.23 9.80
CA ARG A 165 -16.01 -8.55 10.88
C ARG A 165 -17.44 -8.18 10.45
N PRO A 166 -18.48 -8.79 11.04
CA PRO A 166 -19.86 -8.42 10.76
C PRO A 166 -20.10 -6.94 11.06
N GLY A 167 -21.04 -6.31 10.36
CA GLY A 167 -21.37 -4.89 10.55
C GLY A 167 -20.42 -3.91 9.84
N LEU A 168 -19.35 -4.40 9.20
CA LEU A 168 -18.47 -3.54 8.40
C LEU A 168 -19.10 -3.19 7.05
N THR A 169 -18.82 -1.99 6.59
CA THR A 169 -19.21 -1.51 5.27
C THR A 169 -18.02 -1.54 4.31
N LEU A 170 -18.13 -2.33 3.24
CA LEU A 170 -17.14 -2.41 2.16
C LEU A 170 -17.54 -1.60 0.92
N ASN A 171 -18.85 -1.58 0.62
CA ASN A 171 -19.44 -0.90 -0.53
C ASN A 171 -20.45 0.16 -0.09
N GLN A 172 -20.91 0.91 -1.07
CA GLN A 172 -21.92 1.96 -0.95
C GLN A 172 -22.92 1.79 -2.10
N LEU A 173 -24.18 2.15 -1.88
CA LEU A 173 -25.30 1.97 -2.80
C LEU A 173 -25.93 3.31 -3.15
N ARG A 174 -26.08 3.61 -4.44
CA ARG A 174 -26.86 4.74 -4.95
C ARG A 174 -28.16 4.24 -5.56
N PHE A 175 -29.25 4.93 -5.25
CA PHE A 175 -30.60 4.58 -5.70
C PHE A 175 -31.07 5.60 -6.72
N PHE A 176 -31.66 5.13 -7.81
CA PHE A 176 -32.09 5.98 -8.91
C PHE A 176 -33.55 5.71 -9.23
N THR A 177 -34.30 6.79 -9.50
CA THR A 177 -35.72 6.70 -9.89
C THR A 177 -35.93 6.46 -11.39
N GLY A 178 -34.86 6.59 -12.19
CA GLY A 178 -34.91 6.36 -13.63
C GLY A 178 -33.59 6.71 -14.33
N GLN A 179 -33.42 6.21 -15.56
CA GLN A 179 -32.17 6.34 -16.33
C GLN A 179 -31.82 7.79 -16.72
N GLY A 180 -32.80 8.70 -16.73
CA GLY A 180 -32.60 10.13 -17.01
C GLY A 180 -31.86 10.90 -15.90
N ALA A 181 -31.36 10.23 -14.86
CA ALA A 181 -30.61 10.87 -13.78
C ALA A 181 -29.24 11.40 -14.22
N SER A 182 -28.59 10.78 -15.21
CA SER A 182 -27.30 11.24 -15.73
C SER A 182 -27.45 12.54 -16.51
N LEU A 183 -26.48 13.45 -16.37
CA LEU A 183 -26.36 14.62 -17.22
C LEU A 183 -25.80 14.19 -18.59
N SER A 184 -26.30 14.82 -19.65
CA SER A 184 -25.70 14.73 -20.99
C SER A 184 -24.48 15.66 -21.10
N PRO A 185 -23.60 15.48 -22.09
CA PRO A 185 -22.44 16.37 -22.30
C PRO A 185 -22.79 17.87 -22.33
N GLN A 186 -23.88 18.24 -23.01
CA GLN A 186 -24.34 19.63 -23.05
C GLN A 186 -24.74 20.16 -21.66
N GLU A 187 -25.41 19.33 -20.87
CA GLU A 187 -25.83 19.74 -19.51
C GLU A 187 -24.64 19.84 -18.55
N ILE A 188 -23.56 19.07 -18.79
CA ILE A 188 -22.30 19.23 -18.05
C ILE A 188 -21.62 20.56 -18.43
N GLU A 189 -21.60 20.93 -19.72
CA GLU A 189 -21.07 22.23 -20.18
C GLU A 189 -21.84 23.40 -19.53
N ASP A 190 -23.17 23.37 -19.60
CA ASP A 190 -24.05 24.40 -19.05
C ASP A 190 -23.87 24.54 -17.53
N GLU A 191 -23.67 23.41 -16.82
CA GLU A 191 -23.40 23.41 -15.37
C GLU A 191 -22.04 24.02 -15.04
N ILE A 192 -20.98 23.67 -15.78
CA ILE A 192 -19.61 24.15 -15.51
C ILE A 192 -19.48 25.65 -15.76
N GLU A 193 -20.22 26.20 -16.74
CA GLU A 193 -20.26 27.64 -16.99
C GLU A 193 -20.79 28.43 -15.78
N GLN A 194 -21.76 27.86 -15.05
CA GLN A 194 -22.38 28.49 -13.89
C GLN A 194 -21.66 28.15 -12.58
N ASN A 195 -21.22 26.91 -12.44
CA ASN A 195 -20.62 26.35 -11.24
C ASN A 195 -19.34 25.58 -11.63
N PRO A 196 -18.16 26.22 -11.65
CA PRO A 196 -16.92 25.54 -11.99
C PRO A 196 -16.67 24.30 -11.12
N ILE A 197 -16.39 23.17 -11.76
CA ILE A 197 -16.22 21.86 -11.10
C ILE A 197 -14.75 21.48 -10.92
N LEU A 198 -13.89 21.86 -11.90
CA LEU A 198 -12.46 21.60 -11.87
C LEU A 198 -11.69 22.88 -11.53
N TYR A 199 -10.71 22.75 -10.66
CA TYR A 199 -9.83 23.84 -10.26
C TYR A 199 -8.37 23.45 -10.42
N SER A 200 -7.55 24.39 -10.86
CA SER A 200 -6.10 24.32 -10.74
C SER A 200 -5.68 25.00 -9.45
N ARG A 201 -4.68 24.42 -8.80
CA ARG A 201 -3.96 25.06 -7.71
C ARG A 201 -2.78 25.82 -8.31
N ASP A 202 -2.34 26.93 -7.74
CA ASP A 202 -1.04 27.55 -8.06
C ASP A 202 0.05 27.16 -7.03
N VAL A 203 1.24 27.76 -7.11
CA VAL A 203 2.36 27.50 -6.17
C VAL A 203 2.10 28.02 -4.75
N GLU A 204 1.20 28.99 -4.59
CA GLU A 204 0.81 29.59 -3.31
C GLU A 204 -0.39 28.86 -2.68
N GLY A 205 -1.00 27.93 -3.42
CA GLY A 205 -2.16 27.17 -3.00
C GLY A 205 -3.50 27.81 -3.37
N ASN A 206 -3.50 28.93 -4.09
CA ASN A 206 -4.74 29.57 -4.55
C ASN A 206 -5.38 28.72 -5.65
N LEU A 207 -6.72 28.72 -5.68
CA LEU A 207 -7.49 27.97 -6.66
C LEU A 207 -8.08 28.88 -7.72
N SER A 208 -7.96 28.48 -8.98
CA SER A 208 -8.65 29.07 -10.12
C SER A 208 -9.36 28.00 -10.93
N PRO A 209 -10.50 28.30 -11.59
CA PRO A 209 -11.14 27.36 -12.50
C PRO A 209 -10.14 26.80 -13.53
N ALA A 210 -10.15 25.48 -13.71
CA ALA A 210 -9.32 24.79 -14.69
C ALA A 210 -10.08 24.58 -16.01
N ALA A 211 -9.33 24.34 -17.08
CA ALA A 211 -9.90 23.92 -18.35
C ALA A 211 -10.64 22.58 -18.19
N HIS A 212 -11.75 22.42 -18.90
CA HIS A 212 -12.53 21.19 -18.95
C HIS A 212 -12.46 20.57 -20.34
N ILE A 213 -12.45 19.24 -20.40
CA ILE A 213 -12.61 18.48 -21.63
C ILE A 213 -13.77 17.53 -21.39
N ILE A 214 -14.81 17.65 -22.21
CA ILE A 214 -16.02 16.84 -22.11
C ILE A 214 -16.15 16.03 -23.40
N THR A 215 -16.31 14.71 -23.25
CA THR A 215 -16.64 13.80 -24.35
C THR A 215 -18.03 13.22 -24.14
N ASP A 216 -18.09 12.04 -23.55
CA ASP A 216 -19.23 11.31 -23.00
C ASP A 216 -19.28 11.42 -21.46
N GLY A 217 -18.40 12.24 -20.89
CA GLY A 217 -18.25 12.57 -19.47
C GLY A 217 -17.12 13.61 -19.31
N LEU A 218 -16.99 14.20 -18.12
CA LEU A 218 -15.93 15.18 -17.83
C LEU A 218 -14.61 14.45 -17.58
N GLN A 219 -13.56 14.79 -18.35
CA GLN A 219 -12.24 14.18 -18.17
C GLN A 219 -11.50 14.73 -16.96
N ILE A 220 -10.70 13.86 -16.33
CA ILE A 220 -9.78 14.24 -15.26
C ILE A 220 -8.39 13.65 -15.53
N HIS A 221 -7.36 14.40 -15.20
CA HIS A 221 -5.99 14.12 -15.62
C HIS A 221 -5.11 13.71 -14.45
N LEU A 222 -4.04 12.99 -14.76
CA LEU A 222 -3.07 12.48 -13.82
C LEU A 222 -2.05 13.56 -13.41
N ASP A 223 -1.75 13.69 -12.11
CA ASP A 223 -0.61 14.48 -11.63
C ASP A 223 0.63 13.59 -11.44
N LEU A 224 1.65 13.78 -12.27
CA LEU A 224 2.99 13.21 -12.06
C LEU A 224 4.04 14.31 -11.79
N SER A 225 3.62 15.50 -11.40
CA SER A 225 4.54 16.59 -11.03
C SER A 225 5.04 16.46 -9.59
N GLY A 226 4.21 15.95 -8.68
CA GLY A 226 4.53 15.81 -7.25
C GLY A 226 4.67 17.15 -6.52
N ARG A 227 4.25 18.26 -7.15
CA ARG A 227 4.55 19.61 -6.66
C ARG A 227 3.90 19.94 -5.30
N ASN A 228 2.78 19.28 -4.98
CA ASN A 228 1.99 19.53 -3.77
C ASN A 228 2.22 18.45 -2.70
N THR A 229 3.17 17.54 -2.95
CA THR A 229 3.37 16.29 -2.21
C THR A 229 4.85 16.01 -2.01
N GLU A 230 5.67 17.07 -1.90
CA GLU A 230 7.12 16.96 -1.66
C GLU A 230 7.84 16.07 -2.70
N GLY A 231 7.35 16.10 -3.95
CA GLY A 231 7.86 15.29 -5.06
C GLY A 231 7.26 13.89 -5.17
N VAL A 232 6.40 13.45 -4.25
CA VAL A 232 5.74 12.13 -4.29
C VAL A 232 4.62 12.13 -5.33
N ILE A 233 4.78 11.34 -6.39
CA ILE A 233 3.84 11.25 -7.53
C ILE A 233 2.89 10.05 -7.43
N ALA A 234 3.27 9.01 -6.70
CA ALA A 234 2.48 7.82 -6.53
C ALA A 234 2.80 7.11 -5.22
N LEU A 235 1.89 6.25 -4.76
CA LEU A 235 2.18 5.25 -3.74
C LEU A 235 2.07 3.84 -4.33
N ARG A 236 3.17 3.10 -4.44
CA ARG A 236 3.17 1.69 -4.89
C ARG A 236 2.89 0.77 -3.69
N ALA A 237 1.96 -0.18 -3.81
CA ALA A 237 1.69 -1.14 -2.75
C ALA A 237 2.87 -2.10 -2.55
N ARG A 238 3.23 -2.35 -1.28
CA ARG A 238 4.22 -3.35 -0.86
C ARG A 238 3.60 -4.74 -0.74
N HIS A 239 4.45 -5.76 -0.76
CA HIS A 239 4.12 -6.99 -0.07
C HIS A 239 4.25 -6.78 1.45
N ASN A 240 3.15 -6.96 2.17
CA ASN A 240 3.15 -6.99 3.63
C ASN A 240 2.27 -8.16 4.11
N PRO A 241 2.81 -9.11 4.89
CA PRO A 241 2.03 -10.25 5.38
C PRO A 241 1.07 -9.87 6.53
N THR A 242 1.27 -8.72 7.16
CA THR A 242 0.42 -8.24 8.25
C THR A 242 -0.92 -7.78 7.70
N PRO A 243 -2.04 -8.38 8.12
CA PRO A 243 -3.35 -7.99 7.60
C PRO A 243 -3.83 -6.67 8.20
N ILE A 244 -4.56 -5.88 7.39
CA ILE A 244 -5.16 -4.61 7.82
C ILE A 244 -6.52 -4.87 8.45
N ASP A 245 -6.70 -4.52 9.72
CA ASP A 245 -7.98 -4.65 10.42
C ASP A 245 -8.93 -3.52 10.05
N LEU A 246 -9.97 -3.85 9.27
CA LEU A 246 -10.93 -2.86 8.75
C LEU A 246 -11.82 -2.22 9.84
N SER A 247 -11.82 -2.74 11.06
CA SER A 247 -12.54 -2.15 12.19
C SER A 247 -11.78 -1.03 12.90
N LYS A 248 -10.46 -0.92 12.65
CA LYS A 248 -9.59 0.03 13.34
C LYS A 248 -9.15 1.15 12.41
N LYS A 249 -9.21 2.40 12.87
CA LYS A 249 -8.78 3.57 12.10
C LYS A 249 -7.42 4.04 12.58
N ALA A 250 -6.60 4.55 11.66
CA ALA A 250 -5.28 5.14 11.97
C ALA A 250 -4.38 4.26 12.86
N GLU A 251 -4.35 2.95 12.60
CA GLU A 251 -3.50 2.00 13.35
C GLU A 251 -2.21 1.68 12.58
N CYS A 252 -2.30 1.47 11.27
CA CYS A 252 -1.18 1.04 10.44
C CYS A 252 -0.27 2.22 10.06
N GLU A 253 1.04 1.99 10.01
CA GLU A 253 1.99 2.91 9.38
C GLU A 253 1.94 2.72 7.86
N ALA A 254 1.70 3.79 7.10
CA ALA A 254 1.54 3.66 5.65
C ALA A 254 2.82 3.18 4.96
N GLU A 255 3.98 3.55 5.49
CA GLU A 255 5.31 3.24 4.99
C GLU A 255 5.63 1.74 5.02
N GLU A 256 4.95 0.97 5.89
CA GLU A 256 5.03 -0.50 5.92
C GLU A 256 4.21 -1.17 4.80
N PHE A 257 3.29 -0.44 4.17
CA PHE A 257 2.37 -0.97 3.14
C PHE A 257 2.57 -0.29 1.79
N PHE A 258 3.22 0.87 1.73
CA PHE A 258 3.38 1.65 0.52
C PHE A 258 4.80 2.16 0.29
N GLU A 259 5.13 2.35 -0.99
CA GLU A 259 6.32 3.04 -1.48
C GLU A 259 5.92 4.41 -2.00
N PRO A 260 6.45 5.49 -1.45
CA PRO A 260 6.39 6.76 -2.14
C PRO A 260 7.25 6.74 -3.40
N ILE A 261 6.68 6.94 -4.59
CA ILE A 261 7.46 7.12 -5.82
C ILE A 261 7.68 8.61 -6.04
N LEU A 262 8.93 9.02 -6.27
CA LEU A 262 9.29 10.43 -6.50
C LEU A 262 9.37 10.79 -7.98
N ALA A 263 8.95 12.01 -8.33
CA ALA A 263 9.04 12.56 -9.68
C ALA A 263 10.49 12.59 -10.19
N ARG A 264 11.41 13.11 -9.35
CA ARG A 264 12.83 13.35 -9.70
C ARG A 264 13.01 14.07 -11.05
N GLY A 265 12.14 15.05 -11.35
CA GLY A 265 12.13 15.80 -12.60
C GLY A 265 11.65 15.02 -13.84
N ARG A 266 11.20 13.77 -13.66
CA ARG A 266 10.60 12.97 -14.74
C ARG A 266 9.14 13.39 -14.94
N THR A 267 8.71 13.43 -16.20
CA THR A 267 7.30 13.64 -16.57
C THR A 267 6.58 12.34 -16.93
N LYS A 268 7.30 11.21 -16.88
CA LYS A 268 6.78 9.88 -17.21
C LYS A 268 7.12 8.88 -16.11
N MET A 269 6.22 7.93 -15.89
CA MET A 269 6.40 6.83 -14.95
C MET A 269 6.07 5.52 -15.64
N MET A 270 6.97 4.55 -15.54
CA MET A 270 6.72 3.19 -16.00
C MET A 270 6.05 2.39 -14.89
N LEU A 271 4.85 1.89 -15.14
CA LEU A 271 4.17 0.93 -14.29
C LEU A 271 4.62 -0.48 -14.64
N ARG A 272 4.96 -1.27 -13.62
CA ARG A 272 5.36 -2.67 -13.78
C ARG A 272 4.15 -3.59 -13.68
N GLY A 273 4.22 -4.73 -14.37
CA GLY A 273 3.16 -5.74 -14.34
C GLY A 273 2.93 -6.31 -12.94
N GLY A 274 1.66 -6.55 -12.59
CA GLY A 274 1.25 -7.10 -11.30
C GLY A 274 1.33 -6.13 -10.10
N GLU A 275 1.81 -4.90 -10.32
CA GLU A 275 1.91 -3.89 -9.28
C GLU A 275 0.66 -3.00 -9.19
N HIS A 276 0.48 -2.42 -8.00
CA HIS A 276 -0.69 -1.64 -7.63
C HIS A 276 -0.23 -0.26 -7.14
N TYR A 277 -0.88 0.80 -7.63
CA TYR A 277 -0.44 2.17 -7.39
C TYR A 277 -1.61 3.07 -7.02
N LEU A 278 -1.40 3.97 -6.07
CA LEU A 278 -2.26 5.12 -5.85
C LEU A 278 -1.65 6.34 -6.54
N PHE A 279 -2.43 6.98 -7.39
CA PHE A 279 -2.10 8.26 -8.01
C PHE A 279 -3.06 9.34 -7.58
N ALA A 280 -2.77 10.59 -7.93
CA ALA A 280 -3.64 11.73 -7.71
C ALA A 280 -4.06 12.40 -9.02
N SER A 281 -5.18 13.13 -8.97
CA SER A 281 -5.58 14.02 -10.05
C SER A 281 -4.77 15.31 -10.07
N LYS A 282 -4.60 15.85 -11.28
CA LYS A 282 -3.99 17.16 -11.53
C LYS A 282 -4.92 18.29 -11.17
N GLU A 283 -6.21 18.11 -11.46
CA GLU A 283 -7.26 19.02 -11.05
C GLU A 283 -7.76 18.71 -9.64
N ILE A 284 -8.18 19.76 -8.94
CA ILE A 284 -9.00 19.64 -7.74
C ILE A 284 -10.45 19.60 -8.19
N LEU A 285 -11.17 18.57 -7.75
CA LEU A 285 -12.59 18.45 -7.99
C LEU A 285 -13.37 19.19 -6.89
N GLN A 286 -14.45 19.88 -7.28
CA GLN A 286 -15.44 20.45 -6.36
C GLN A 286 -16.84 20.12 -6.85
N ILE A 287 -17.62 19.39 -6.05
CA ILE A 287 -18.96 18.94 -6.41
C ILE A 287 -20.03 19.86 -5.83
N PRO A 288 -20.89 20.50 -6.66
CA PRO A 288 -22.01 21.30 -6.18
C PRO A 288 -23.01 20.49 -5.33
N PRO A 289 -23.78 21.12 -4.42
CA PRO A 289 -24.73 20.42 -3.56
C PRO A 289 -25.84 19.66 -4.29
N HIS A 290 -26.22 20.08 -5.50
CA HIS A 290 -27.29 19.47 -6.32
C HIS A 290 -26.81 18.37 -7.27
N LEU A 291 -25.53 18.00 -7.20
CA LEU A 291 -24.95 16.95 -8.04
C LEU A 291 -24.19 15.91 -7.21
N ASN A 292 -24.16 14.69 -7.73
CA ASN A 292 -23.23 13.67 -7.30
C ASN A 292 -22.53 13.08 -8.52
N VAL A 293 -21.36 12.48 -8.29
CA VAL A 293 -20.47 12.07 -9.38
C VAL A 293 -20.04 10.62 -9.23
N GLU A 294 -19.87 9.92 -10.34
CA GLU A 294 -19.28 8.59 -10.40
C GLU A 294 -18.05 8.62 -11.31
N LEU A 295 -16.93 8.12 -10.80
CA LEU A 295 -15.68 7.96 -11.55
C LEU A 295 -15.79 6.71 -12.43
N ARG A 296 -15.60 6.84 -13.75
CA ARG A 296 -15.64 5.74 -14.72
C ARG A 296 -14.29 5.51 -15.40
N SER A 297 -13.96 4.25 -15.65
CA SER A 297 -12.77 3.89 -16.41
C SER A 297 -12.75 4.57 -17.79
N HIS A 298 -11.64 5.21 -18.12
CA HIS A 298 -11.47 5.86 -19.42
C HIS A 298 -11.20 4.80 -20.49
N SER A 299 -12.06 4.72 -21.51
CA SER A 299 -12.04 3.65 -22.53
C SER A 299 -10.91 3.71 -23.56
N HIS A 300 -10.12 4.80 -23.60
CA HIS A 300 -9.05 4.97 -24.60
C HIS A 300 -7.72 4.29 -24.23
N VAL A 301 -7.65 3.63 -23.07
CA VAL A 301 -6.42 2.97 -22.62
C VAL A 301 -6.35 1.50 -23.08
N GLY A 302 -6.47 1.24 -24.39
CA GLY A 302 -6.18 -0.06 -25.02
C GLY A 302 -6.85 -1.31 -24.42
N PHE A 303 -6.37 -2.50 -24.81
CA PHE A 303 -6.86 -3.79 -24.31
C PHE A 303 -6.35 -4.14 -22.89
N THR A 304 -5.30 -3.46 -22.41
CA THR A 304 -4.52 -3.79 -21.20
C THR A 304 -4.18 -2.53 -20.39
N GLY A 305 -5.03 -1.51 -20.45
CA GLY A 305 -4.80 -0.26 -19.74
C GLY A 305 -4.85 -0.40 -18.22
N PRO A 306 -4.32 0.60 -17.48
CA PRO A 306 -4.36 0.60 -16.04
C PRO A 306 -5.82 0.70 -15.60
N LEU A 307 -6.29 -0.35 -14.92
CA LEU A 307 -7.64 -0.38 -14.38
C LEU A 307 -7.65 0.40 -13.07
N HIS A 308 -8.52 1.40 -12.95
CA HIS A 308 -8.81 2.02 -11.65
C HIS A 308 -10.17 1.59 -11.11
N PHE A 309 -10.30 1.60 -9.78
CA PHE A 309 -11.58 1.32 -9.14
C PHE A 309 -12.52 2.52 -9.34
N ALA A 310 -13.62 2.29 -10.07
CA ALA A 310 -14.71 3.25 -10.21
C ALA A 310 -15.33 3.55 -8.83
N GLY A 311 -15.61 4.84 -8.57
CA GLY A 311 -15.90 5.35 -7.24
C GLY A 311 -17.02 6.38 -7.22
N PHE A 312 -17.90 6.31 -6.23
CA PHE A 312 -18.86 7.39 -5.93
C PHE A 312 -18.17 8.57 -5.24
N ILE A 313 -18.51 9.78 -5.71
CA ILE A 313 -18.07 11.07 -5.17
C ILE A 313 -19.33 11.86 -4.81
N ASP A 314 -19.46 12.20 -3.53
CA ASP A 314 -20.69 12.78 -2.99
C ASP A 314 -20.76 14.31 -3.11
N ASN A 315 -21.98 14.80 -2.95
CA ASN A 315 -22.35 16.20 -2.94
C ASN A 315 -21.49 17.00 -1.95
N GLY A 316 -20.87 18.09 -2.40
CA GLY A 316 -20.03 18.95 -1.56
C GLY A 316 -18.58 18.50 -1.40
N PHE A 317 -18.19 17.35 -1.98
CA PHE A 317 -16.79 16.92 -2.00
C PHE A 317 -15.90 17.99 -2.62
N ARG A 318 -14.74 18.23 -2.00
CA ARG A 318 -13.66 19.04 -2.57
C ARG A 318 -12.31 18.43 -2.27
N GLY A 319 -11.45 18.27 -3.27
CA GLY A 319 -10.08 17.75 -3.09
C GLY A 319 -9.52 17.10 -4.34
N ASP A 320 -8.28 16.66 -4.26
CA ASP A 320 -7.65 15.85 -5.29
C ASP A 320 -8.37 14.48 -5.33
N LEU A 321 -8.62 13.92 -6.50
CA LEU A 321 -9.06 12.52 -6.62
C LEU A 321 -7.87 11.58 -6.48
N VAL A 322 -8.11 10.43 -5.85
CA VAL A 322 -7.13 9.34 -5.82
C VAL A 322 -7.55 8.30 -6.85
N PHE A 323 -6.61 7.85 -7.67
CA PHE A 323 -6.82 6.79 -8.65
C PHE A 323 -6.07 5.54 -8.21
N GLU A 324 -6.78 4.42 -8.13
CA GLU A 324 -6.19 3.16 -7.72
C GLU A 324 -5.86 2.30 -8.94
N VAL A 325 -4.68 2.55 -9.52
CA VAL A 325 -4.24 1.93 -10.76
C VAL A 325 -3.67 0.54 -10.52
N ARG A 326 -4.19 -0.46 -11.25
CA ARG A 326 -3.68 -1.83 -11.29
C ARG A 326 -3.16 -2.19 -12.67
N MET A 327 -1.99 -2.84 -12.70
CA MET A 327 -1.43 -3.46 -13.89
C MET A 327 -1.70 -4.97 -13.91
N ASP A 328 -2.00 -5.50 -15.09
CA ASP A 328 -2.00 -6.95 -15.32
C ASP A 328 -0.58 -7.51 -15.15
N GLU A 329 -0.43 -8.80 -14.85
CA GLU A 329 0.87 -9.41 -14.51
C GLU A 329 1.93 -9.31 -15.61
N ILE A 330 1.51 -9.23 -16.87
CA ILE A 330 2.40 -9.30 -18.04
C ILE A 330 2.68 -7.90 -18.62
N ALA A 331 1.75 -6.96 -18.45
CA ALA A 331 1.81 -5.68 -19.12
C ALA A 331 2.59 -4.65 -18.29
N SER A 332 3.51 -3.94 -18.94
CA SER A 332 4.07 -2.69 -18.42
C SER A 332 3.54 -1.53 -19.26
N MET A 333 3.32 -0.38 -18.63
CA MET A 333 2.79 0.80 -19.32
C MET A 333 3.46 2.08 -18.81
N SER A 334 3.77 2.99 -19.72
CA SER A 334 4.20 4.34 -19.35
C SER A 334 2.99 5.23 -19.17
N LEU A 335 2.91 5.91 -18.02
CA LEU A 335 2.05 7.06 -17.81
C LEU A 335 2.83 8.36 -18.04
N GLU A 336 2.13 9.43 -18.37
CA GLU A 336 2.69 10.76 -18.60
C GLU A 336 1.87 11.82 -17.84
N ASP A 337 2.55 12.83 -17.30
CA ASP A 337 1.91 13.93 -16.57
C ASP A 337 0.83 14.61 -17.42
N GLY A 338 -0.36 14.82 -16.84
CA GLY A 338 -1.48 15.44 -17.53
C GLY A 338 -2.23 14.55 -18.52
N MET A 339 -1.94 13.25 -18.61
CA MET A 339 -2.76 12.34 -19.42
C MET A 339 -4.16 12.14 -18.81
N PRO A 340 -5.22 11.99 -19.62
CA PRO A 340 -6.54 11.66 -19.12
C PRO A 340 -6.54 10.20 -18.62
N VAL A 341 -6.94 10.00 -17.36
CA VAL A 341 -6.94 8.68 -16.72
C VAL A 341 -8.35 8.16 -16.45
N SER A 342 -9.34 9.07 -16.38
CA SER A 342 -10.72 8.73 -16.03
C SER A 342 -11.73 9.69 -16.67
N LYS A 343 -13.02 9.38 -16.51
CA LYS A 343 -14.16 10.24 -16.84
C LYS A 343 -15.10 10.33 -15.64
N LEU A 344 -15.78 11.44 -15.48
CA LEU A 344 -16.74 11.70 -14.42
C LEU A 344 -18.14 11.76 -15.04
N ASP A 345 -19.01 10.87 -14.55
CA ASP A 345 -20.45 10.98 -14.75
C ASP A 345 -21.05 11.86 -13.68
N MET A 346 -22.01 12.70 -14.06
CA MET A 346 -22.72 13.54 -13.12
C MET A 346 -24.19 13.16 -13.10
N PHE A 347 -24.77 13.11 -11.90
CA PHE A 347 -26.16 12.76 -11.70
C PHE A 347 -26.91 13.87 -10.97
N ARG A 348 -28.12 14.15 -11.48
CA ARG A 348 -29.08 15.03 -10.82
C ARG A 348 -29.50 14.43 -9.49
N THR A 349 -29.54 15.26 -8.47
CA THR A 349 -30.11 14.90 -7.17
C THR A 349 -30.72 16.12 -6.51
N GLU A 350 -31.74 15.91 -5.69
CA GLU A 350 -32.20 16.95 -4.77
C GLU A 350 -31.07 17.28 -3.80
N ILE A 351 -30.96 18.53 -3.35
CA ILE A 351 -29.94 18.91 -2.38
C ILE A 351 -30.12 18.06 -1.10
N PRO A 352 -29.11 17.25 -0.72
CA PRO A 352 -29.19 16.45 0.49
C PRO A 352 -29.27 17.30 1.76
N ASP A 353 -29.98 16.79 2.78
CA ASP A 353 -30.01 17.43 4.11
C ASP A 353 -28.65 17.40 4.85
N LYS A 354 -27.69 16.63 4.33
CA LYS A 354 -26.29 16.61 4.76
C LYS A 354 -25.35 16.54 3.56
N LEU A 355 -24.27 17.32 3.59
CA LEU A 355 -23.25 17.35 2.54
C LEU A 355 -21.96 16.65 3.00
N TYR A 356 -21.19 16.17 2.03
CA TYR A 356 -19.89 15.57 2.28
C TYR A 356 -18.94 16.60 2.89
N GLY A 357 -18.29 16.25 3.99
CA GLY A 357 -17.36 17.15 4.67
C GLY A 357 -17.19 16.85 6.14
N VAL A 358 -16.52 17.78 6.83
CA VAL A 358 -16.16 17.64 8.25
C VAL A 358 -17.39 17.47 9.14
N ALA A 359 -18.51 18.13 8.81
CA ALA A 359 -19.75 18.07 9.57
C ALA A 359 -20.32 16.66 9.75
N ILE A 360 -20.06 15.74 8.81
CA ILE A 360 -20.50 14.34 8.88
C ILE A 360 -19.33 13.36 9.09
N GLY A 361 -18.14 13.86 9.42
CA GLY A 361 -16.96 13.01 9.67
C GLY A 361 -16.35 12.39 8.41
N SER A 362 -16.56 13.00 7.23
CA SER A 362 -15.98 12.54 5.97
C SER A 362 -14.45 12.49 6.01
N SER A 363 -13.85 11.38 5.56
CA SER A 363 -12.42 11.15 5.69
C SER A 363 -11.54 11.91 4.69
N TYR A 364 -12.10 12.31 3.54
CA TYR A 364 -11.33 12.71 2.36
C TYR A 364 -11.60 14.13 1.88
N GLN A 365 -12.34 14.93 2.65
CA GLN A 365 -12.54 16.34 2.33
C GLN A 365 -11.22 17.10 2.40
N GLY A 366 -10.93 17.89 1.37
CA GLY A 366 -9.71 18.69 1.25
C GLY A 366 -8.43 17.86 1.08
N GLN A 367 -8.55 16.58 0.69
CA GLN A 367 -7.36 15.74 0.52
C GLN A 367 -6.45 16.25 -0.59
N VAL A 368 -5.16 16.00 -0.42
CA VAL A 368 -4.09 16.34 -1.36
C VAL A 368 -3.28 15.07 -1.68
N GLY A 369 -2.96 14.88 -2.95
CA GLY A 369 -2.06 13.82 -3.40
C GLY A 369 -2.62 12.39 -3.30
N PRO A 370 -1.76 11.38 -3.55
CA PRO A 370 -2.13 9.96 -3.52
C PRO A 370 -2.28 9.49 -2.06
N ARG A 371 -3.31 9.97 -1.37
CA ARG A 371 -3.49 9.76 0.08
C ARG A 371 -3.92 8.31 0.39
N PRO A 372 -3.24 7.58 1.30
CA PRO A 372 -3.66 6.24 1.75
C PRO A 372 -5.06 6.20 2.37
N ALA A 373 -5.56 4.97 2.60
CA ALA A 373 -6.84 4.74 3.26
C ALA A 373 -6.86 5.24 4.73
N LYS A 374 -8.07 5.48 5.26
CA LYS A 374 -8.30 5.89 6.67
C LYS A 374 -7.80 4.92 7.77
N TYR A 375 -7.36 3.72 7.39
CA TYR A 375 -6.82 2.72 8.30
C TYR A 375 -5.36 3.01 8.68
N PHE A 376 -4.67 3.81 7.85
CA PHE A 376 -3.32 4.28 8.11
C PHE A 376 -3.32 5.56 8.94
N LYS A 377 -2.24 5.77 9.68
CA LYS A 377 -1.95 7.05 10.34
C LYS A 377 -1.81 8.17 9.31
N ALA A 378 -1.79 9.41 9.79
CA ALA A 378 -1.63 10.57 8.93
C ALA A 378 -0.32 10.44 8.12
N PHE A 379 -0.42 10.49 6.80
CA PHE A 379 0.71 10.32 5.90
C PHE A 379 1.49 11.62 5.76
N ASP A 380 2.78 11.60 6.10
CA ASP A 380 3.69 12.74 5.95
C ASP A 380 4.52 12.57 4.68
N TYR A 381 4.16 13.30 3.62
CA TYR A 381 4.87 13.26 2.34
C TYR A 381 6.34 13.67 2.45
N ALA A 382 6.68 14.62 3.33
CA ALA A 382 8.06 15.06 3.51
C ALA A 382 8.91 13.97 4.17
N LEU A 383 8.36 13.29 5.17
CA LEU A 383 9.01 12.14 5.79
C LEU A 383 9.16 10.99 4.80
N ALA A 384 8.10 10.65 4.09
CA ALA A 384 8.08 9.58 3.10
C ALA A 384 9.12 9.82 1.98
N ALA A 385 9.18 11.03 1.43
CA ALA A 385 10.15 11.39 0.39
C ALA A 385 11.61 11.28 0.88
N ARG A 386 11.91 11.76 2.09
CA ARG A 386 13.26 11.61 2.68
C ARG A 386 13.64 10.14 2.89
N ASN A 387 12.72 9.32 3.37
CA ASN A 387 12.97 7.90 3.59
C ASN A 387 13.12 7.12 2.29
N TYR A 388 12.39 7.51 1.24
CA TYR A 388 12.50 6.89 -0.08
C TYR A 388 13.92 6.98 -0.63
N ASP A 389 14.60 8.12 -0.54
CA ASP A 389 15.96 8.26 -1.04
C ASP A 389 16.94 7.28 -0.36
N LYS A 390 16.62 6.81 0.86
CA LYS A 390 17.40 5.75 1.50
C LYS A 390 17.10 4.36 0.92
N LEU A 391 15.89 4.09 0.45
CA LEU A 391 15.44 2.76 0.01
C LEU A 391 15.42 2.56 -1.51
N ASP A 392 15.31 3.64 -2.29
CA ASP A 392 15.28 3.63 -3.76
C ASP A 392 16.68 3.47 -4.35
N ARG A 393 17.27 2.33 -4.06
CA ARG A 393 18.55 1.89 -4.59
C ARG A 393 18.48 0.41 -4.90
N ASN A 394 19.14 0.02 -5.97
CA ASN A 394 19.39 -1.40 -6.18
C ASN A 394 20.52 -1.84 -5.26
N VAL A 395 20.40 -3.03 -4.71
CA VAL A 395 21.39 -3.65 -3.82
C VAL A 395 21.80 -4.99 -4.39
N LEU A 396 23.05 -5.38 -4.14
CA LEU A 396 23.57 -6.67 -4.59
C LEU A 396 22.89 -7.76 -3.76
N VAL A 397 22.25 -8.69 -4.47
CA VAL A 397 21.59 -9.86 -3.89
C VAL A 397 22.04 -11.14 -4.59
N GLN A 398 21.76 -12.26 -3.96
CA GLN A 398 21.92 -13.58 -4.56
C GLN A 398 20.76 -14.49 -4.10
N ASP A 399 20.48 -15.54 -4.89
CA ASP A 399 19.54 -16.58 -4.49
C ASP A 399 19.83 -17.09 -3.08
N ALA A 400 18.81 -17.10 -2.23
CA ALA A 400 18.97 -17.44 -0.83
C ALA A 400 19.40 -18.89 -0.63
N THR A 401 19.02 -19.82 -1.51
CA THR A 401 19.44 -21.23 -1.45
C THR A 401 20.93 -21.35 -1.76
N VAL A 402 21.41 -20.66 -2.79
CA VAL A 402 22.83 -20.63 -3.16
C VAL A 402 23.69 -20.09 -2.03
N MET A 403 23.27 -18.97 -1.41
CA MET A 403 24.01 -18.36 -0.31
C MET A 403 23.96 -19.16 0.98
N ARG A 404 22.78 -19.66 1.37
CA ARG A 404 22.65 -20.52 2.56
C ARG A 404 23.47 -21.81 2.41
N GLY A 405 23.67 -22.29 1.17
CA GLY A 405 24.54 -23.42 0.86
C GLY A 405 26.04 -23.19 1.06
N GLN A 406 26.49 -21.93 1.21
CA GLN A 406 27.89 -21.61 1.53
C GLN A 406 28.23 -21.78 3.02
N ARG A 407 27.24 -22.11 3.85
CA ARG A 407 27.39 -22.22 5.31
C ARG A 407 27.20 -23.64 5.78
N LYS A 408 27.87 -24.00 6.89
CA LYS A 408 27.68 -25.29 7.55
C LYS A 408 26.50 -25.26 8.51
N THR A 409 26.24 -24.10 9.12
CA THR A 409 25.12 -23.91 10.06
C THR A 409 24.01 -23.05 9.44
N PRO A 410 22.73 -23.37 9.75
CA PRO A 410 21.58 -22.65 9.22
C PRO A 410 21.37 -21.25 9.83
N GLU A 411 22.05 -20.95 10.94
CA GLU A 411 22.01 -19.68 11.67
C GLU A 411 23.29 -19.48 12.53
N GLY A 412 23.48 -18.26 13.04
CA GLY A 412 24.59 -17.87 13.90
C GLY A 412 25.78 -17.29 13.15
N PHE A 413 26.91 -17.13 13.84
CA PHE A 413 28.19 -16.73 13.26
C PHE A 413 29.07 -17.97 12.96
N GLU A 414 29.71 -18.00 11.80
CA GLU A 414 30.65 -19.04 11.38
C GLU A 414 31.95 -18.41 10.90
N PHE A 415 33.09 -18.86 11.44
CA PHE A 415 34.42 -18.50 10.92
C PHE A 415 34.64 -19.11 9.54
N VAL A 416 35.31 -18.36 8.66
CA VAL A 416 35.67 -18.84 7.32
C VAL A 416 37.18 -18.90 7.17
N SER A 417 37.66 -19.97 6.54
CA SER A 417 39.04 -20.07 6.07
C SER A 417 39.26 -19.21 4.82
N ALA A 418 40.52 -18.98 4.44
CA ALA A 418 40.85 -18.23 3.23
C ALA A 418 40.25 -18.85 1.95
N ALA A 419 40.17 -20.19 1.88
CA ALA A 419 39.56 -20.88 0.75
C ALA A 419 38.03 -20.68 0.72
N GLU A 420 37.36 -20.84 1.86
CA GLU A 420 35.90 -20.60 1.97
C GLU A 420 35.55 -19.13 1.69
N ALA A 421 36.37 -18.18 2.16
CA ALA A 421 36.23 -16.77 1.85
C ALA A 421 36.30 -16.51 0.34
N ALA A 422 37.26 -17.12 -0.37
CA ALA A 422 37.37 -16.98 -1.82
C ALA A 422 36.15 -17.54 -2.57
N ASP A 423 35.62 -18.68 -2.12
CA ASP A 423 34.40 -19.28 -2.69
C ASP A 423 33.16 -18.42 -2.45
N ILE A 424 32.96 -17.93 -1.21
CA ILE A 424 31.87 -17.01 -0.88
C ILE A 424 31.95 -15.75 -1.76
N MET A 425 33.13 -15.16 -1.90
CA MET A 425 33.31 -13.95 -2.71
C MET A 425 33.04 -14.18 -4.20
N ARG A 426 33.31 -15.38 -4.72
CA ARG A 426 32.92 -15.77 -6.08
C ARG A 426 31.39 -15.82 -6.23
N VAL A 427 30.69 -16.44 -5.29
CA VAL A 427 29.22 -16.52 -5.29
C VAL A 427 28.57 -15.14 -5.15
N VAL A 428 29.14 -14.27 -4.30
CA VAL A 428 28.70 -12.87 -4.13
C VAL A 428 28.88 -12.10 -5.44
N LYS A 429 30.01 -12.30 -6.13
CA LYS A 429 30.30 -11.64 -7.41
C LYS A 429 29.37 -12.09 -8.54
N ASP A 430 28.91 -13.33 -8.50
CA ASP A 430 27.91 -13.89 -9.43
C ASP A 430 26.47 -13.48 -9.05
N GLY A 431 26.30 -12.62 -8.03
CA GLY A 431 25.02 -12.02 -7.67
C GLY A 431 24.51 -11.04 -8.71
N PHE A 432 23.31 -10.51 -8.47
CA PHE A 432 22.66 -9.53 -9.32
C PHE A 432 22.11 -8.38 -8.49
N PHE A 433 21.85 -7.25 -9.16
CA PHE A 433 21.27 -6.08 -8.51
C PHE A 433 19.76 -6.11 -8.58
N HIS A 434 19.11 -5.96 -7.44
CA HIS A 434 17.66 -5.87 -7.33
C HIS A 434 17.28 -4.69 -6.45
N SER A 435 16.07 -4.15 -6.64
CA SER A 435 15.53 -3.10 -5.77
C SER A 435 15.60 -3.54 -4.32
N ARG A 436 16.32 -2.77 -3.47
CA ARG A 436 16.39 -3.03 -2.01
C ARG A 436 15.00 -3.17 -1.45
N TYR A 437 14.15 -2.24 -1.86
CA TYR A 437 12.77 -2.15 -1.46
C TYR A 437 12.00 -3.47 -1.62
N ASP A 438 12.17 -4.14 -2.76
CA ASP A 438 11.49 -5.41 -3.05
C ASP A 438 12.12 -6.55 -2.20
N CYS A 439 13.44 -6.50 -1.99
CA CYS A 439 14.21 -7.51 -1.28
C CYS A 439 13.95 -7.52 0.25
N GLU A 440 13.49 -6.42 0.85
CA GLU A 440 13.19 -6.35 2.29
C GLU A 440 12.05 -7.30 2.71
N SER A 441 11.28 -7.81 1.75
CA SER A 441 10.16 -8.73 1.98
C SER A 441 10.28 -10.08 1.26
N ASP A 442 11.36 -10.30 0.50
CA ASP A 442 11.58 -11.51 -0.30
C ASP A 442 12.68 -12.39 0.32
N GLU A 443 12.28 -13.46 1.02
CA GLU A 443 13.21 -14.44 1.61
C GLU A 443 13.83 -15.42 0.59
N GLY A 444 13.44 -15.32 -0.69
CA GLY A 444 14.02 -16.05 -1.81
C GLY A 444 15.36 -15.47 -2.28
N VAL A 445 15.64 -14.21 -1.93
CA VAL A 445 16.93 -13.55 -2.15
C VAL A 445 17.60 -13.15 -0.84
N MET A 446 18.92 -12.97 -0.88
CA MET A 446 19.73 -12.53 0.25
C MET A 446 20.47 -11.25 -0.10
N GLN A 447 20.26 -10.22 0.71
CA GLN A 447 20.96 -8.94 0.63
C GLN A 447 22.29 -9.02 1.38
N PHE A 448 23.39 -8.65 0.74
CA PHE A 448 24.71 -8.70 1.36
C PHE A 448 25.00 -7.45 2.20
N ILE A 449 25.41 -7.69 3.44
CA ILE A 449 25.85 -6.63 4.36
C ILE A 449 27.29 -6.89 4.78
N PRO A 450 28.28 -6.14 4.24
CA PRO A 450 29.62 -6.07 4.81
C PRO A 450 29.52 -5.41 6.19
N TYR A 451 29.63 -6.22 7.24
CA TYR A 451 29.48 -5.80 8.63
C TYR A 451 30.85 -5.77 9.28
N VAL A 452 31.37 -4.57 9.52
CA VAL A 452 32.77 -4.33 9.90
C VAL A 452 32.87 -4.11 11.41
N LEU A 453 33.72 -4.90 12.05
CA LEU A 453 34.17 -4.70 13.43
C LEU A 453 35.47 -3.90 13.40
N VAL A 454 35.47 -2.72 14.03
CA VAL A 454 36.67 -1.87 14.12
C VAL A 454 37.29 -2.04 15.50
N PHE A 455 38.50 -2.61 15.56
CA PHE A 455 39.24 -2.81 16.81
C PHE A 455 40.44 -1.88 16.90
N ASN A 456 40.86 -1.57 18.13
CA ASN A 456 42.17 -1.00 18.39
C ASN A 456 43.11 -2.01 19.07
N ASP A 457 44.33 -1.59 19.39
CA ASP A 457 45.34 -2.44 20.02
C ASP A 457 45.07 -2.76 21.50
N ARG A 458 44.10 -2.09 22.13
CA ARG A 458 43.78 -2.23 23.56
C ARG A 458 42.70 -3.26 23.86
N ARG A 459 42.39 -4.16 22.92
CA ARG A 459 41.26 -5.12 23.02
C ARG A 459 39.91 -4.41 23.19
N GLU A 460 39.74 -3.30 22.49
CA GLU A 460 38.48 -2.57 22.43
C GLU A 460 37.91 -2.62 21.01
N VAL A 461 36.58 -2.69 20.90
CA VAL A 461 35.83 -2.59 19.64
C VAL A 461 35.00 -1.31 19.62
N PHE A 462 34.86 -0.71 18.45
CA PHE A 462 33.97 0.44 18.29
C PHE A 462 32.52 0.02 18.48
N THR A 463 31.81 0.78 19.31
CA THR A 463 30.39 0.56 19.61
C THR A 463 29.64 1.85 19.50
N TYR A 464 28.37 1.78 19.11
CA TYR A 464 27.55 2.97 18.95
C TYR A 464 26.08 2.70 19.22
N VAL A 465 25.32 3.79 19.39
CA VAL A 465 23.85 3.77 19.56
C VAL A 465 23.24 4.62 18.45
N ARG A 466 22.29 4.06 17.71
CA ARG A 466 21.54 4.75 16.65
C ARG A 466 20.49 5.71 17.22
N SER A 467 20.16 6.75 16.45
CA SER A 467 19.22 7.83 16.81
C SER A 467 17.81 7.34 17.11
N GLN A 468 17.18 7.92 18.13
CA GLN A 468 15.80 7.65 18.55
C GLN A 468 14.75 8.42 17.71
N SER A 469 15.17 9.01 16.60
CA SER A 469 14.34 9.87 15.77
C SER A 469 13.95 9.13 14.50
N ILE A 470 12.63 8.88 14.33
CA ILE A 470 12.02 8.40 13.08
C ILE A 470 12.46 9.30 11.90
N ARG A 471 12.66 10.59 12.16
CA ARG A 471 13.14 11.59 11.19
C ARG A 471 14.56 11.33 10.68
N ASP A 472 15.41 10.66 11.46
CA ASP A 472 16.83 10.47 11.12
C ASP A 472 17.12 9.07 10.58
N TYR A 473 16.32 8.05 10.93
CA TYR A 473 16.69 6.66 10.62
C TYR A 473 15.58 5.76 10.04
N GLY A 474 14.30 6.14 10.01
CA GLY A 474 13.27 5.39 9.25
C GLY A 474 13.00 3.93 9.68
N ASP A 475 13.71 3.36 10.66
CA ASP A 475 13.48 2.03 11.24
C ASP A 475 13.38 2.11 12.77
N GLU A 476 12.17 1.93 13.29
CA GLU A 476 11.86 2.05 14.73
C GLU A 476 12.41 0.89 15.59
N ARG A 477 12.87 -0.19 14.97
CA ARG A 477 13.20 -1.46 15.67
C ARG A 477 14.57 -1.43 16.37
N LEU A 478 15.41 -0.44 16.05
CA LEU A 478 16.79 -0.27 16.51
C LEU A 478 16.97 0.82 17.58
N PHE A 479 15.87 1.44 18.03
CA PHE A 479 15.90 2.50 19.04
C PHE A 479 16.65 2.11 20.32
N GLY A 480 17.67 2.90 20.67
CA GLY A 480 18.41 2.78 21.93
C GLY A 480 19.25 1.50 22.09
N LYS A 481 19.40 0.69 21.03
CA LYS A 481 20.23 -0.51 21.04
C LYS A 481 21.66 -0.18 20.63
N HIS A 482 22.60 -0.85 21.26
CA HIS A 482 24.01 -0.82 20.96
C HIS A 482 24.31 -1.74 19.78
N SER A 483 25.06 -1.21 18.82
CA SER A 483 25.72 -1.98 17.76
C SER A 483 27.22 -2.02 18.00
N ILE A 484 27.86 -3.15 17.68
CA ILE A 484 29.32 -3.34 17.74
C ILE A 484 29.97 -3.39 16.35
N GLY A 485 29.19 -3.27 15.29
CA GLY A 485 29.69 -3.28 13.92
C GLY A 485 28.89 -2.36 13.00
N VAL A 486 29.58 -1.90 11.98
CA VAL A 486 29.19 -0.81 11.08
C VAL A 486 29.06 -1.42 9.69
N GLY A 487 28.00 -1.13 8.96
CA GLY A 487 27.77 -1.82 7.69
C GLY A 487 26.44 -1.49 7.04
N GLY A 488 26.37 -1.79 5.75
CA GLY A 488 25.22 -1.46 4.92
C GLY A 488 25.21 -2.19 3.59
N HIS A 489 24.33 -1.76 2.69
CA HIS A 489 24.09 -2.47 1.44
C HIS A 489 25.14 -2.15 0.38
N VAL A 490 25.44 -3.17 -0.42
CA VAL A 490 26.32 -3.08 -1.58
C VAL A 490 25.56 -2.55 -2.79
N LEU A 491 26.06 -1.50 -3.43
CA LEU A 491 25.36 -0.76 -4.50
C LEU A 491 26.02 -0.97 -5.87
N PRO A 492 25.29 -0.77 -6.99
CA PRO A 492 25.87 -0.80 -8.33
C PRO A 492 27.04 0.17 -8.51
N SER A 493 26.96 1.33 -7.83
CA SER A 493 27.97 2.37 -7.86
C SER A 493 29.30 1.98 -7.18
N ASP A 494 29.31 0.90 -6.38
CA ASP A 494 30.53 0.42 -5.73
C ASP A 494 31.51 -0.23 -6.74
N GLY A 495 31.06 -0.50 -7.97
CA GLY A 495 31.93 -0.98 -9.05
C GLY A 495 32.44 -2.42 -8.84
N PRO A 496 33.35 -2.93 -9.68
CA PRO A 496 33.67 -4.36 -9.77
C PRO A 496 34.33 -4.97 -8.52
N GLU A 497 34.82 -4.14 -7.58
CA GLU A 497 35.29 -4.53 -6.24
C GLU A 497 34.20 -4.29 -5.19
N TYR A 498 32.96 -4.69 -5.51
CA TYR A 498 31.71 -4.34 -4.82
C TYR A 498 31.85 -4.27 -3.29
N ILE A 499 32.33 -5.33 -2.64
CA ILE A 499 32.39 -5.39 -1.17
C ILE A 499 33.43 -4.43 -0.59
N ARG A 500 34.64 -4.37 -1.18
CA ARG A 500 35.71 -3.50 -0.67
C ARG A 500 35.30 -2.03 -0.79
N ARG A 501 34.69 -1.67 -1.92
CA ARG A 501 34.23 -0.30 -2.19
C ARG A 501 33.00 0.06 -1.34
N CYS A 502 32.11 -0.89 -1.09
CA CYS A 502 31.03 -0.73 -0.12
C CYS A 502 31.57 -0.46 1.29
N VAL A 503 32.55 -1.23 1.78
CA VAL A 503 33.18 -0.97 3.09
C VAL A 503 33.79 0.42 3.15
N GLN A 504 34.51 0.83 2.10
CA GLN A 504 35.12 2.16 2.02
C GLN A 504 34.05 3.27 2.08
N ARG A 505 33.01 3.19 1.24
CA ARG A 505 31.94 4.18 1.18
C ARG A 505 31.11 4.20 2.46
N GLU A 506 30.54 3.06 2.84
CA GLU A 506 29.56 2.96 3.92
C GLU A 506 30.22 3.16 5.29
N VAL A 507 31.35 2.50 5.55
CA VAL A 507 31.95 2.47 6.89
C VAL A 507 32.92 3.62 7.10
N ILE A 508 33.82 3.90 6.15
CA ILE A 508 34.93 4.85 6.33
C ILE A 508 34.56 6.28 5.93
N GLU A 509 33.69 6.45 4.93
CA GLU A 509 33.31 7.76 4.42
C GLU A 509 31.99 8.26 5.01
N GLU A 510 30.98 7.38 5.13
CA GLU A 510 29.62 7.76 5.56
C GLU A 510 29.40 7.60 7.07
N GLU A 511 29.49 6.39 7.64
CA GLU A 511 29.06 6.13 9.03
C GLU A 511 30.11 6.52 10.10
N VAL A 512 31.40 6.25 9.87
CA VAL A 512 32.46 6.39 10.88
C VAL A 512 33.71 7.09 10.33
N ARG A 513 34.25 8.03 11.10
CA ARG A 513 35.52 8.68 10.85
C ARG A 513 36.61 8.05 11.72
N ILE A 514 37.66 7.54 11.07
CA ILE A 514 38.87 7.02 11.72
C ILE A 514 39.99 8.06 11.56
N GLU A 515 40.45 8.63 12.67
CA GLU A 515 41.60 9.53 12.68
C GLU A 515 42.86 8.72 13.01
N GLY A 516 43.67 8.40 12.00
CA GLY A 516 44.87 7.57 12.16
C GLY A 516 45.04 6.62 10.98
N ASN A 517 45.95 5.65 11.12
CA ASN A 517 46.06 4.56 10.16
C ASN A 517 45.07 3.45 10.50
N TYR A 518 44.63 2.75 9.47
CA TYR A 518 43.84 1.55 9.63
C TYR A 518 44.24 0.46 8.63
N SER A 519 43.99 -0.80 8.98
CA SER A 519 44.29 -1.95 8.13
C SER A 519 43.26 -2.11 7.01
N GLU A 520 43.64 -2.81 5.94
CA GLU A 520 42.65 -3.31 4.98
C GLU A 520 41.63 -4.22 5.68
N PRO A 521 40.36 -4.22 5.23
CA PRO A 521 39.32 -5.05 5.81
C PRO A 521 39.55 -6.53 5.52
N VAL A 522 39.55 -7.36 6.57
CA VAL A 522 39.74 -8.82 6.46
C VAL A 522 38.42 -9.53 6.74
N LEU A 523 37.95 -10.38 5.81
CA LEU A 523 36.78 -11.23 6.01
C LEU A 523 37.14 -12.34 7.01
N VAL A 524 36.46 -12.36 8.16
CA VAL A 524 36.72 -13.34 9.24
C VAL A 524 35.61 -14.38 9.38
N GLY A 525 34.42 -14.10 8.86
CA GLY A 525 33.30 -15.03 8.97
C GLY A 525 32.04 -14.55 8.27
N THR A 526 31.00 -15.35 8.39
CA THR A 526 29.65 -14.99 7.91
C THR A 526 28.64 -15.08 9.05
N LEU A 527 27.57 -14.32 8.96
CA LEU A 527 26.50 -14.31 9.95
C LEU A 527 25.13 -14.41 9.29
N LEU A 528 24.28 -15.29 9.81
CA LEU A 528 22.88 -15.38 9.43
C LEU A 528 22.00 -15.46 10.68
N ALA A 529 20.95 -14.65 10.74
CA ALA A 529 19.94 -14.69 11.79
C ALA A 529 18.55 -14.89 11.19
N ARG A 530 17.58 -15.35 11.98
CA ARG A 530 16.20 -15.57 11.51
C ARG A 530 15.12 -15.03 12.43
N ASP A 531 15.54 -14.44 13.55
CA ASP A 531 14.67 -14.01 14.65
C ASP A 531 13.64 -12.96 14.21
N LYS A 532 14.00 -12.07 13.27
CA LYS A 532 13.18 -10.96 12.79
C LYS A 532 13.04 -10.94 11.26
N PRO A 533 12.01 -10.28 10.69
CA PRO A 533 11.86 -10.15 9.25
C PRO A 533 13.12 -9.61 8.54
N VAL A 534 13.73 -8.55 9.08
CA VAL A 534 14.98 -7.99 8.55
C VAL A 534 16.13 -8.99 8.60
N ASP A 535 16.21 -9.83 9.62
CA ASP A 535 17.28 -10.82 9.75
C ASP A 535 17.19 -11.90 8.66
N ARG A 536 15.97 -12.24 8.21
CA ARG A 536 15.72 -13.37 7.27
C ARG A 536 16.13 -13.09 5.83
N VAL A 537 16.32 -11.83 5.46
CA VAL A 537 16.65 -11.38 4.11
C VAL A 537 18.07 -10.82 3.98
N HIS A 538 18.84 -10.77 5.09
CA HIS A 538 20.21 -10.25 5.09
C HIS A 538 21.24 -11.34 5.39
N PHE A 539 22.36 -11.28 4.67
CA PHE A 539 23.52 -12.15 4.85
C PHE A 539 24.74 -11.31 5.26
N GLY A 540 25.20 -11.51 6.49
CA GLY A 540 26.33 -10.78 7.05
C GLY A 540 27.67 -11.33 6.57
N LEU A 541 28.48 -10.48 5.95
CA LEU A 541 29.90 -10.72 5.68
C LEU A 541 30.71 -9.99 6.76
N ILE A 542 31.28 -10.72 7.71
CA ILE A 542 31.89 -10.11 8.90
C ILE A 542 33.34 -9.77 8.62
N TYR A 543 33.63 -8.48 8.55
CA TYR A 543 34.94 -7.94 8.30
C TYR A 543 35.56 -7.37 9.57
N VAL A 544 36.89 -7.31 9.60
CA VAL A 544 37.65 -6.65 10.67
C VAL A 544 38.56 -5.59 10.10
N ILE A 545 38.56 -4.42 10.74
CA ILE A 545 39.54 -3.35 10.53
C ILE A 545 40.26 -3.08 11.85
N ARG A 546 41.57 -2.87 11.80
CA ARG A 546 42.40 -2.40 12.92
C ARG A 546 42.68 -0.92 12.76
N ALA A 547 42.48 -0.13 13.80
CA ALA A 547 42.77 1.30 13.80
C ALA A 547 43.71 1.67 14.97
N ASP A 548 44.70 2.51 14.70
CA ASP A 548 45.68 2.98 15.71
C ASP A 548 45.25 4.29 16.41
N GLY A 549 44.28 5.00 15.85
CA GLY A 549 43.78 6.26 16.40
C GLY A 549 42.30 6.25 16.76
N SER A 550 41.69 7.44 16.86
CA SER A 550 40.33 7.58 17.36
C SER A 550 39.28 7.26 16.30
N VAL A 551 38.27 6.51 16.72
CA VAL A 551 37.11 6.14 15.90
C VAL A 551 35.90 6.90 16.41
N MET A 552 35.26 7.69 15.55
CA MET A 552 34.16 8.58 15.92
C MET A 552 33.02 8.48 14.90
N PRO A 553 31.76 8.67 15.31
CA PRO A 553 30.65 8.76 14.36
C PRO A 553 30.86 9.90 13.34
N ASN A 554 30.50 9.66 12.08
CA ASN A 554 30.51 10.65 11.00
C ASN A 554 29.11 10.95 10.43
N GLU A 555 28.09 10.22 10.87
CA GLU A 555 26.69 10.43 10.50
C GLU A 555 25.86 10.93 11.70
N SER A 556 24.91 11.85 11.44
CA SER A 556 23.96 12.34 12.44
C SER A 556 23.00 11.26 12.97
N SER A 557 22.89 10.13 12.27
CA SER A 557 22.06 8.98 12.69
C SER A 557 22.65 8.23 13.89
N ILE A 558 23.91 8.48 14.26
CA ILE A 558 24.61 7.87 15.39
C ILE A 558 24.73 8.90 16.53
N ILE A 559 24.00 8.69 17.64
CA ILE A 559 23.97 9.66 18.76
C ILE A 559 25.26 9.63 19.55
N THR A 560 25.79 8.42 19.81
CA THR A 560 27.00 8.22 20.60
C THR A 560 27.81 7.06 20.05
N GLY A 561 29.12 7.26 19.86
CA GLY A 561 30.07 6.21 19.50
C GLY A 561 31.29 6.24 20.41
N ARG A 562 31.78 5.07 20.81
CA ARG A 562 32.98 4.91 21.64
C ARG A 562 33.61 3.53 21.48
N MET A 563 34.90 3.43 21.77
CA MET A 563 35.58 2.16 21.97
C MET A 563 35.16 1.55 23.31
N MET A 564 34.81 0.26 23.33
CA MET A 564 34.52 -0.50 24.55
C MET A 564 35.35 -1.77 24.63
N GLY A 565 35.84 -2.10 25.83
CA GLY A 565 36.57 -3.34 26.07
C GLY A 565 35.71 -4.58 25.81
N ILE A 566 36.30 -5.62 25.23
CA ILE A 566 35.60 -6.87 24.92
C ILE A 566 34.99 -7.50 26.19
N ASP A 567 35.73 -7.49 27.30
CA ASP A 567 35.28 -8.08 28.57
C ASP A 567 34.04 -7.34 29.14
N ASP A 568 33.96 -6.02 28.96
CA ASP A 568 32.82 -5.21 29.36
C ASP A 568 31.58 -5.53 28.51
N LEU A 569 31.74 -5.73 27.20
CA LEU A 569 30.66 -6.10 26.29
C LEU A 569 30.10 -7.51 26.58
N VAL A 570 30.97 -8.46 26.89
CA VAL A 570 30.57 -9.82 27.30
C VAL A 570 29.83 -9.78 28.64
N SER A 571 30.20 -8.88 29.55
CA SER A 571 29.48 -8.66 30.81
C SER A 571 28.11 -8.00 30.60
N ASP A 572 28.04 -6.97 29.76
CA ASP A 572 26.81 -6.21 29.52
C ASP A 572 25.79 -6.96 28.66
N SER A 573 26.23 -7.79 27.70
CA SER A 573 25.35 -8.64 26.91
C SER A 573 24.56 -9.65 27.74
N LYS A 574 25.08 -10.09 28.89
CA LYS A 574 24.39 -11.02 29.81
C LYS A 574 23.22 -10.39 30.58
N LYS A 575 23.05 -9.07 30.51
CA LYS A 575 21.96 -8.32 31.14
C LYS A 575 20.77 -8.09 30.19
N ASP A 576 20.74 -8.86 29.09
CA ASP A 576 19.78 -8.95 27.97
C ASP A 576 18.76 -7.81 27.84
N GLU A 577 18.94 -7.01 26.78
CA GLU A 577 17.94 -6.17 26.06
C GLU A 577 18.58 -4.98 25.31
N LYS A 578 19.90 -4.74 25.48
CA LYS A 578 20.58 -3.54 24.96
C LYS A 578 21.27 -3.66 23.60
N PHE A 579 21.32 -4.82 22.95
CA PHE A 579 22.09 -5.00 21.71
C PHE A 579 21.23 -5.42 20.51
N GLU A 580 21.68 -5.05 19.30
CA GLU A 580 21.09 -5.53 18.04
C GLU A 580 21.31 -7.05 17.85
N THR A 581 20.52 -7.68 16.97
CA THR A 581 20.54 -9.16 16.79
C THR A 581 21.95 -9.65 16.43
N TRP A 582 22.58 -9.06 15.42
CA TRP A 582 23.91 -9.47 14.95
C TRP A 582 25.01 -9.18 15.97
N SER A 583 24.90 -8.03 16.65
CA SER A 583 25.80 -7.67 17.74
C SER A 583 25.77 -8.71 18.86
N ARG A 584 24.58 -9.09 19.32
CA ARG A 584 24.40 -10.14 20.34
C ARG A 584 25.00 -11.47 19.92
N ILE A 585 24.84 -11.86 18.65
CA ILE A 585 25.41 -13.10 18.10
C ILE A 585 26.94 -13.04 18.06
N LEU A 586 27.54 -11.89 17.77
CA LEU A 586 28.99 -11.73 17.60
C LEU A 586 29.75 -11.54 18.92
N ILE A 587 29.14 -10.95 19.96
CA ILE A 587 29.81 -10.67 21.24
C ILE A 587 30.55 -11.89 21.82
N PRO A 588 29.98 -13.10 21.85
CA PRO A 588 30.68 -14.30 22.35
C PRO A 588 31.94 -14.68 21.57
N TYR A 589 32.09 -14.20 20.33
CA TYR A 589 33.21 -14.53 19.43
C TYR A 589 34.26 -13.42 19.34
N LEU A 590 34.04 -12.24 19.96
CA LEU A 590 34.91 -11.08 19.81
C LEU A 590 36.37 -11.34 20.18
N ASP A 591 36.63 -12.11 21.25
CA ASP A 591 38.00 -12.41 21.67
C ASP A 591 38.74 -13.28 20.64
N ALA A 592 38.06 -14.28 20.09
CA ALA A 592 38.60 -15.13 19.04
C ALA A 592 38.81 -14.34 17.72
N ILE A 593 37.85 -13.49 17.34
CA ILE A 593 37.95 -12.60 16.17
C ILE A 593 39.13 -11.63 16.32
N TYR A 594 39.28 -11.04 17.51
CA TYR A 594 40.40 -10.16 17.82
C TYR A 594 41.74 -10.91 17.69
N GLY A 595 41.85 -12.13 18.22
CA GLY A 595 43.06 -12.94 18.16
C GLY A 595 43.51 -13.32 16.73
N LEU A 596 42.57 -13.54 15.81
CA LEU A 596 42.88 -13.91 14.41
C LEU A 596 43.60 -12.79 13.65
N THR A 597 43.43 -11.55 14.06
CA THR A 597 43.93 -10.37 13.34
C THR A 597 45.19 -9.76 13.97
N GLN A 598 45.79 -10.41 14.98
CA GLN A 598 47.12 -10.06 15.51
C GLN A 598 48.29 -10.72 14.74
N LYS A 599 48.01 -11.67 13.85
CA LYS A 599 49.03 -12.50 13.16
C LYS A 599 49.24 -12.15 11.67
N SER A 600 48.70 -11.03 11.20
CA SER A 600 48.79 -10.57 9.80
C SER A 600 49.67 -9.34 9.68
#